data_AF-J7CV76-F1
#
_entry.id   AF-J7CV76-F1
#
_cell.length_a   1.000
_cell.length_b   1.000
_cell.length_c   1.000
_cell.angle_alpha   90.00
_cell.angle_beta   90.00
_cell.angle_gamma   90.00
#
_symmetry.space_group_name_H-M   'P 1'
#
loop_
_entity.id
_entity.type
_entity.pdbx_description
1 polymer ?
#
loop_
_entity_poly.entity_id
_entity_poly.type
_entity_poly.pdbx_seq_one_letter_code
_entity_poly.pdbx_strand_id
1 'polypeptide(L)'
;MFNLLTAEKIKVWKSRKMWVSLGLMVVLPLFYSWNEWYMHTKYGNELNQATDTVINGATGILMVEKMAAWILLAFAAFACFYIGEEFQNGTIRNTLSLGRNRMTYYMSKLLVTLLITTLGVVLITGLAILAYTLAFGFGEIEGIKNYGNYVLQVFPVLLLLTLGTLSVPVALTFVTRSTSVSLLLSFLYIMGTAFVPGVFAKIKGLEFLMEWFTETWLMYTDFAQQATYSQAPKMILVSLVTLVVSSALGMFIFQKSDIK
;
A
#
# COMPACT_ATOMS: atom_id res chain seq x y z
N MET A 1 1.50 -4.10 25.76
CA MET A 1 1.61 -4.23 24.28
C MET A 1 3.03 -4.53 23.82
N PHE A 2 4.07 -3.91 24.40
CA PHE A 2 5.47 -4.12 23.99
C PHE A 2 5.92 -5.59 23.89
N ASN A 3 5.63 -6.44 24.88
CA ASN A 3 6.01 -7.86 24.82
C ASN A 3 5.37 -8.61 23.64
N LEU A 4 4.16 -8.21 23.23
CA LEU A 4 3.47 -8.82 22.09
C LEU A 4 4.11 -8.34 20.77
N LEU A 5 4.41 -7.04 20.66
CA LEU A 5 5.14 -6.49 19.51
C LEU A 5 6.54 -7.11 19.34
N THR A 6 7.24 -7.41 20.44
CA THR A 6 8.53 -8.12 20.38
C THR A 6 8.37 -9.55 19.85
N ALA A 7 7.31 -10.27 20.24
CA ALA A 7 7.02 -11.60 19.72
C ALA A 7 6.70 -11.55 18.20
N GLU A 8 5.92 -10.55 17.77
CA GLU A 8 5.61 -10.34 16.36
C GLU A 8 6.88 -10.06 15.53
N LYS A 9 7.80 -9.24 16.05
CA LYS A 9 9.08 -8.95 15.39
C LYS A 9 9.85 -10.24 15.10
N ILE A 10 9.97 -11.14 16.08
CA ILE A 10 10.68 -12.42 15.92
C ILE A 10 10.00 -13.29 14.86
N LYS A 11 8.67 -13.28 14.83
CA LYS A 11 7.89 -14.06 13.86
C LYS A 11 8.12 -13.59 12.43
N VAL A 12 8.00 -12.28 12.19
CA VAL A 12 8.25 -11.67 10.88
C VAL A 12 9.68 -12.00 10.41
N TRP A 13 10.66 -11.87 11.30
CA TRP A 13 12.05 -12.14 10.98
C TRP A 13 12.33 -13.60 10.60
N LYS A 14 11.58 -14.57 11.14
CA LYS A 14 11.81 -16.00 10.88
C LYS A 14 11.02 -16.57 9.70
N SER A 15 9.97 -15.90 9.23
CA SER A 15 9.09 -16.45 8.20
C SER A 15 9.61 -16.22 6.78
N ARG A 16 10.02 -17.31 6.10
CA ARG A 16 10.48 -17.26 4.70
C ARG A 16 9.44 -16.68 3.75
N LYS A 17 8.16 -17.01 3.93
CA LYS A 17 7.07 -16.52 3.06
C LYS A 17 6.89 -15.00 3.18
N MET A 18 7.00 -14.48 4.41
CA MET A 18 6.96 -13.03 4.65
C MET A 18 8.14 -12.34 3.99
N TRP A 19 9.35 -12.89 4.12
CA TRP A 19 10.53 -12.36 3.43
C TRP A 19 10.42 -12.41 1.91
N VAL A 20 9.81 -13.44 1.33
CA VAL A 20 9.55 -13.49 -0.11
C VAL A 20 8.60 -12.37 -0.53
N SER A 21 7.50 -12.16 0.21
CA SER A 21 6.56 -11.05 -0.09
C SER A 21 7.20 -9.67 0.07
N LEU A 22 8.10 -9.49 1.04
CA LEU A 22 8.85 -8.25 1.23
C LEU A 22 9.98 -8.08 0.20
N GLY A 23 10.60 -9.18 -0.24
CA GLY A 23 11.65 -9.15 -1.26
C GLY A 23 11.15 -8.62 -2.61
N LEU A 24 9.88 -8.90 -2.95
CA LEU A 24 9.24 -8.30 -4.13
C LEU A 24 9.29 -6.77 -4.10
N MET A 25 9.23 -6.15 -2.92
CA MET A 25 9.27 -4.68 -2.78
C MET A 25 10.61 -4.08 -3.14
N VAL A 26 11.70 -4.84 -3.07
CA VAL A 26 13.04 -4.40 -3.50
C VAL A 26 13.19 -4.57 -5.01
N VAL A 27 12.69 -5.69 -5.54
CA VAL A 27 12.85 -6.05 -6.96
C VAL A 27 12.04 -5.12 -7.86
N LEU A 28 10.82 -4.77 -7.46
CA LEU A 28 9.91 -3.95 -8.27
C LEU A 28 10.49 -2.60 -8.71
N PRO A 29 10.96 -1.71 -7.80
CA PRO A 29 11.48 -0.41 -8.21
C PRO A 29 12.74 -0.52 -9.07
N LEU A 30 13.60 -1.51 -8.81
CA LEU A 30 14.81 -1.75 -9.59
C LEU A 30 14.48 -2.27 -11.00
N PHE A 31 13.55 -3.22 -11.09
CA PHE A 31 13.10 -3.77 -12.37
C PHE A 31 12.41 -2.69 -13.22
N TYR A 32 11.55 -1.87 -12.62
CA TYR A 32 10.82 -0.82 -13.32
C TYR A 32 11.77 0.26 -13.85
N SER A 33 12.69 0.75 -13.01
CA SER A 33 13.74 1.70 -13.44
C SER A 33 14.64 1.12 -14.54
N TRP A 34 15.04 -0.15 -14.43
CA TRP A 34 15.82 -0.83 -15.47
C TRP A 34 15.04 -0.98 -16.78
N ASN A 35 13.74 -1.32 -16.70
CA ASN A 35 12.88 -1.45 -17.86
C ASN A 35 12.78 -0.12 -18.62
N GLU A 36 12.51 0.98 -17.93
CA GLU A 36 12.44 2.31 -18.56
C GLU A 36 13.79 2.71 -19.19
N TRP A 37 14.91 2.46 -18.50
CA TRP A 37 16.25 2.73 -19.05
C TRP A 37 16.55 1.92 -20.31
N TYR A 38 16.21 0.63 -20.29
CA TYR A 38 16.37 -0.25 -21.44
C TYR A 38 15.52 0.20 -22.63
N MET A 39 14.27 0.62 -22.38
CA MET A 39 13.36 1.08 -23.42
C MET A 39 13.86 2.39 -24.05
N HIS A 40 14.34 3.33 -23.23
CA HIS A 40 14.93 4.59 -23.70
C HIS A 40 16.17 4.38 -24.58
N THR A 41 17.09 3.52 -24.15
CA THR A 41 18.38 3.33 -24.83
C THR A 41 18.25 2.55 -26.14
N LYS A 42 17.32 1.59 -26.23
CA LYS A 42 17.18 0.73 -27.42
C LYS A 42 16.19 1.20 -28.45
N TYR A 43 15.08 1.81 -28.03
CA TYR A 43 14.00 2.16 -28.96
C TYR A 43 14.00 3.63 -29.35
N GLY A 44 14.88 4.45 -28.76
CA GLY A 44 15.10 5.84 -29.19
C GLY A 44 13.85 6.72 -29.13
N ASN A 45 12.80 6.28 -28.43
CA ASN A 45 11.63 7.10 -28.21
C ASN A 45 12.07 8.29 -27.35
N GLU A 46 12.10 9.47 -27.95
CA GLU A 46 11.95 10.72 -27.23
C GLU A 46 10.62 10.59 -26.49
N LEU A 47 10.70 10.26 -25.19
CA LEU A 47 9.51 10.28 -24.36
C LEU A 47 8.97 11.69 -24.41
N ASN A 48 7.72 11.79 -24.82
CA ASN A 48 7.07 13.06 -25.04
C ASN A 48 6.87 13.66 -23.64
N GLN A 49 7.75 14.60 -23.27
CA GLN A 49 7.97 15.06 -21.89
C GLN A 49 6.71 15.64 -21.21
N ALA A 50 5.74 16.07 -22.00
CA ALA A 50 4.46 16.62 -21.54
C ALA A 50 3.38 15.55 -21.26
N THR A 51 3.59 14.30 -21.68
CA THR A 51 2.63 13.20 -21.50
C THR A 51 3.22 11.98 -20.80
N ASP A 52 4.56 11.83 -20.79
CA ASP A 52 5.28 10.83 -20.02
C ASP A 52 6.09 11.55 -18.93
N THR A 53 5.57 11.47 -17.70
CA THR A 53 6.16 12.02 -16.48
C THR A 53 7.68 11.87 -16.45
N VAL A 54 8.40 12.99 -16.38
CA VAL A 54 9.87 13.10 -16.40
C VAL A 54 10.58 11.90 -15.78
N ILE A 55 11.32 11.11 -16.55
CA ILE A 55 12.02 9.92 -16.02
C ILE A 55 13.37 10.34 -15.44
N ASN A 56 13.37 10.73 -14.17
CA ASN A 56 14.57 11.12 -13.42
C ASN A 56 14.47 10.80 -11.93
N GLY A 57 15.56 10.99 -11.19
CA GLY A 57 15.63 10.73 -9.76
C GLY A 57 14.58 11.46 -8.92
N ALA A 58 14.21 12.69 -9.29
CA ALA A 58 13.19 13.47 -8.59
C ALA A 58 11.80 12.81 -8.66
N THR A 59 11.42 12.21 -9.80
CA THR A 59 10.15 11.47 -9.91
C THR A 59 10.16 10.10 -9.23
N GLY A 60 11.31 9.64 -8.73
CA GLY A 60 11.40 8.39 -7.96
C GLY A 60 10.47 8.36 -6.74
N ILE A 61 10.09 9.53 -6.21
CA ILE A 61 9.09 9.65 -5.14
C ILE A 61 7.70 9.11 -5.53
N LEU A 62 7.37 9.18 -6.82
CA LEU A 62 6.10 8.74 -7.39
C LEU A 62 6.07 7.23 -7.69
N MET A 63 7.13 6.48 -7.36
CA MET A 63 7.17 5.03 -7.59
C MET A 63 5.99 4.31 -6.94
N VAL A 64 5.54 4.78 -5.77
CA VAL A 64 4.38 4.21 -5.06
C VAL A 64 3.10 4.36 -5.88
N GLU A 65 2.92 5.47 -6.57
CA GLU A 65 1.81 5.71 -7.50
C GLU A 65 1.98 4.86 -8.77
N LYS A 66 3.14 4.98 -9.44
CA LYS A 66 3.43 4.28 -10.70
C LYS A 66 3.25 2.76 -10.61
N MET A 67 3.54 2.18 -9.44
CA MET A 67 3.42 0.74 -9.18
C MET A 67 2.36 0.41 -8.11
N ALA A 68 1.38 1.29 -7.89
CA ALA A 68 0.41 1.18 -6.79
C ALA A 68 -0.23 -0.21 -6.71
N ALA A 69 -0.74 -0.74 -7.84
CA ALA A 69 -1.37 -2.06 -7.86
C ALA A 69 -0.43 -3.18 -7.38
N TRP A 70 0.82 -3.22 -7.87
CA TRP A 70 1.78 -4.25 -7.50
C TRP A 70 2.22 -4.15 -6.04
N ILE A 71 2.45 -2.93 -5.56
CA ILE A 71 2.84 -2.66 -4.17
C ILE A 71 1.70 -3.08 -3.22
N LEU A 72 0.46 -2.69 -3.54
CA LEU A 72 -0.72 -3.05 -2.75
C LEU A 72 -0.93 -4.57 -2.71
N LEU A 73 -0.78 -5.27 -3.84
CA LEU A 73 -0.89 -6.73 -3.88
C LEU A 73 0.20 -7.42 -3.05
N ALA A 74 1.45 -6.93 -3.12
CA ALA A 74 2.55 -7.49 -2.33
C ALA A 74 2.33 -7.32 -0.82
N PHE A 75 1.93 -6.13 -0.38
CA PHE A 75 1.62 -5.89 1.04
C PHE A 75 0.34 -6.60 1.50
N ALA A 76 -0.67 -6.72 0.65
CA ALA A 76 -1.88 -7.49 0.96
C ALA A 76 -1.55 -8.97 1.16
N ALA A 77 -0.70 -9.54 0.30
CA ALA A 77 -0.20 -10.91 0.46
C ALA A 77 0.59 -11.06 1.76
N PHE A 78 1.48 -10.11 2.08
CA PHE A 78 2.19 -10.09 3.37
C PHE A 78 1.20 -10.11 4.56
N ALA A 79 0.21 -9.23 4.57
CA ALA A 79 -0.79 -9.15 5.64
C ALA A 79 -1.58 -10.47 5.80
N CYS A 80 -2.00 -11.05 4.67
CA CYS A 80 -2.73 -12.33 4.64
C CYS A 80 -1.88 -13.48 5.17
N PHE A 81 -0.60 -13.59 4.79
CA PHE A 81 0.30 -14.62 5.34
C PHE A 81 0.60 -14.39 6.81
N TYR A 82 0.88 -13.15 7.19
CA TYR A 82 1.25 -12.79 8.56
C TYR A 82 0.17 -13.11 9.59
N ILE A 83 -1.09 -12.79 9.25
CA ILE A 83 -2.25 -12.97 10.13
C ILE A 83 -2.90 -14.34 9.88
N GLY A 84 -3.15 -14.69 8.63
CA GLY A 84 -3.89 -15.89 8.23
C GLY A 84 -3.23 -17.20 8.67
N GLU A 85 -1.90 -17.26 8.71
CA GLU A 85 -1.19 -18.45 9.20
C GLU A 85 -1.48 -18.75 10.68
N GLU A 86 -1.84 -17.75 11.50
CA GLU A 86 -2.19 -18.01 12.91
C GLU A 86 -3.57 -18.61 13.08
N PHE A 87 -4.48 -18.27 12.17
CA PHE A 87 -5.79 -18.91 12.11
C PHE A 87 -5.66 -20.35 11.61
N GLN A 88 -4.87 -20.59 10.57
CA GLN A 88 -4.68 -21.93 9.99
C GLN A 88 -3.95 -22.89 10.94
N ASN A 89 -2.92 -22.42 11.64
CA ASN A 89 -2.14 -23.24 12.56
C ASN A 89 -2.71 -23.31 13.99
N GLY A 90 -3.83 -22.62 14.26
CA GLY A 90 -4.45 -22.56 15.59
C GLY A 90 -3.63 -21.82 16.65
N THR A 91 -2.50 -21.19 16.31
CA THR A 91 -1.63 -20.49 17.27
C THR A 91 -2.30 -19.29 17.91
N ILE A 92 -3.33 -18.74 17.25
CA ILE A 92 -4.18 -17.68 17.81
C ILE A 92 -4.88 -18.13 19.11
N ARG A 93 -5.29 -19.41 19.21
CA ARG A 93 -5.96 -19.96 20.41
C ARG A 93 -5.02 -19.94 21.60
N ASN A 94 -3.79 -20.41 21.41
CA ASN A 94 -2.75 -20.41 22.44
C ASN A 94 -2.41 -19.00 22.92
N THR A 95 -2.46 -18.02 22.00
CA THR A 95 -2.17 -16.61 22.35
C THR A 95 -3.28 -16.00 23.19
N LEU A 96 -4.55 -16.31 22.85
CA LEU A 96 -5.71 -15.75 23.54
C LEU A 96 -6.04 -16.50 24.85
N SER A 97 -5.73 -17.79 24.95
CA SER A 97 -5.88 -18.58 26.18
C SER A 97 -4.96 -18.08 27.30
N LEU A 98 -3.85 -17.42 26.97
CA LEU A 98 -2.97 -16.72 27.92
C LEU A 98 -3.58 -15.40 28.46
N GLY A 99 -4.89 -15.22 28.35
CA GLY A 99 -5.62 -14.06 28.89
C GLY A 99 -5.44 -12.76 28.09
N ARG A 100 -5.01 -12.84 26.83
CA ARG A 100 -4.81 -11.65 25.98
C ARG A 100 -6.15 -11.15 25.44
N ASN A 101 -6.40 -9.85 25.59
CA ASN A 101 -7.59 -9.22 25.02
C ASN A 101 -7.54 -9.25 23.48
N ARG A 102 -8.65 -9.67 22.85
CA ARG A 102 -8.86 -9.70 21.40
C ARG A 102 -8.61 -8.35 20.74
N MET A 103 -8.98 -7.24 21.40
CA MET A 103 -8.72 -5.89 20.89
C MET A 103 -7.23 -5.60 20.77
N THR A 104 -6.48 -5.91 21.83
CA THR A 104 -5.03 -5.71 21.85
C THR A 104 -4.35 -6.58 20.80
N TYR A 105 -4.83 -7.79 20.58
CA TYR A 105 -4.33 -8.68 19.54
C TYR A 105 -4.58 -8.12 18.12
N TYR A 106 -5.82 -7.74 17.80
CA TYR A 106 -6.14 -7.14 16.49
C TYR A 106 -5.31 -5.88 16.22
N MET A 107 -5.31 -4.94 17.18
CA MET A 107 -4.57 -3.68 17.04
C MET A 107 -3.08 -3.92 16.88
N SER A 108 -2.50 -4.94 17.54
CA SER A 108 -1.10 -5.28 17.33
C SER A 108 -0.82 -5.80 15.92
N LYS A 109 -1.70 -6.64 15.35
CA LYS A 109 -1.54 -7.14 13.98
C LYS A 109 -1.67 -6.01 12.96
N LEU A 110 -2.64 -5.12 13.16
CA LEU A 110 -2.81 -3.92 12.35
C LEU A 110 -1.56 -3.03 12.44
N LEU A 111 -1.10 -2.68 13.64
CA LEU A 111 0.07 -1.81 13.84
C LEU A 111 1.35 -2.38 13.23
N VAL A 112 1.61 -3.68 13.37
CA VAL A 112 2.80 -4.31 12.75
C VAL A 112 2.69 -4.27 11.22
N THR A 113 1.50 -4.52 10.67
CA THR A 113 1.27 -4.45 9.22
C THR A 113 1.48 -3.03 8.70
N LEU A 114 0.92 -2.02 9.38
CA LEU A 114 1.10 -0.62 9.03
C LEU A 114 2.57 -0.19 9.15
N LEU A 115 3.28 -0.60 10.20
CA LEU A 115 4.70 -0.27 10.38
C LEU A 115 5.57 -0.87 9.27
N ILE A 116 5.36 -2.15 8.93
CA ILE A 116 6.09 -2.82 7.85
C ILE A 116 5.76 -2.17 6.50
N THR A 117 4.50 -1.78 6.30
CA THR A 117 4.08 -1.01 5.12
C THR A 117 4.83 0.30 5.03
N THR A 118 4.86 1.08 6.10
CA THR A 118 5.59 2.36 6.13
C THR A 118 7.07 2.16 5.82
N LEU A 119 7.73 1.18 6.45
CA LEU A 119 9.14 0.90 6.18
C LEU A 119 9.38 0.48 4.74
N GLY A 120 8.52 -0.37 4.18
CA GLY A 120 8.65 -0.82 2.80
C GLY A 120 8.35 0.29 1.80
N VAL A 121 7.38 1.16 2.05
CA VAL A 121 7.11 2.35 1.21
C VAL A 121 8.30 3.32 1.23
N VAL A 122 8.88 3.61 2.40
CA VAL A 122 10.10 4.43 2.52
C VAL A 122 11.25 3.80 1.71
N LEU A 123 11.42 2.48 1.83
CA LEU A 123 12.47 1.75 1.13
C LEU A 123 12.27 1.74 -0.39
N ILE A 124 11.05 1.47 -0.88
CA ILE A 124 10.70 1.50 -2.30
C ILE A 124 11.01 2.88 -2.88
N THR A 125 10.54 3.94 -2.19
CA THR A 125 10.73 5.33 -2.60
C THR A 125 12.21 5.69 -2.65
N GLY A 126 12.98 5.34 -1.61
CA GLY A 126 14.42 5.61 -1.56
C GLY A 126 15.20 4.86 -2.65
N LEU A 127 14.90 3.58 -2.86
CA LEU A 127 15.51 2.79 -3.92
C LEU A 127 15.15 3.32 -5.31
N ALA A 128 13.92 3.75 -5.51
CA ALA A 128 13.48 4.36 -6.77
C ALA A 128 14.25 5.64 -7.07
N ILE A 129 14.32 6.57 -6.10
CA ILE A 129 15.09 7.82 -6.27
C ILE A 129 16.55 7.51 -6.62
N LEU A 130 17.18 6.55 -5.93
CA LEU A 130 18.56 6.14 -6.22
C LEU A 130 18.71 5.51 -7.61
N ALA A 131 17.86 4.55 -7.96
CA ALA A 131 17.92 3.84 -9.24
C ALA A 131 17.74 4.79 -10.42
N TYR A 132 16.72 5.67 -10.36
CA TYR A 132 16.49 6.68 -11.38
C TYR A 132 17.59 7.73 -11.45
N THR A 133 18.15 8.14 -10.31
CA THR A 133 19.29 9.08 -10.31
C THR A 133 20.51 8.47 -11.00
N LEU A 134 20.77 7.18 -10.78
CA LEU A 134 21.89 6.48 -11.45
C LEU A 134 21.66 6.29 -12.94
N ALA A 135 20.42 6.04 -13.36
CA ALA A 135 20.08 5.77 -14.76
C ALA A 135 19.94 7.03 -15.62
N PHE A 136 19.39 8.13 -15.06
CA PHE A 136 19.00 9.32 -15.82
C PHE A 136 19.46 10.66 -15.19
N GLY A 137 20.11 10.62 -14.03
CA GLY A 137 20.38 11.80 -13.21
C GLY A 137 19.20 12.19 -12.33
N PHE A 138 19.43 13.08 -11.36
CA PHE A 138 18.38 13.50 -10.43
C PHE A 138 17.30 14.36 -11.10
N GLY A 139 17.71 15.37 -11.88
CA GLY A 139 16.83 16.23 -12.66
C GLY A 139 15.84 17.07 -11.85
N GLU A 140 14.84 17.60 -12.53
CA GLU A 140 13.75 18.42 -11.97
C GLU A 140 12.39 17.88 -12.41
N ILE A 141 11.32 18.25 -11.70
CA ILE A 141 9.94 17.95 -12.10
C ILE A 141 9.33 19.23 -12.64
N GLU A 142 8.77 19.18 -13.84
CA GLU A 142 8.17 20.36 -14.49
C GLU A 142 7.08 20.98 -13.59
N GLY A 143 7.09 22.30 -13.46
CA GLY A 143 6.16 23.03 -12.59
C GLY A 143 6.51 23.01 -11.10
N ILE A 144 7.51 22.23 -10.65
CA ILE A 144 7.89 22.11 -9.24
C ILE A 144 9.18 22.89 -8.97
N LYS A 145 9.04 24.07 -8.35
CA LYS A 145 10.20 24.94 -8.01
C LYS A 145 10.97 24.49 -6.76
N ASN A 146 10.31 23.83 -5.81
CA ASN A 146 10.93 23.41 -4.55
C ASN A 146 10.64 21.94 -4.28
N TYR A 147 11.61 21.09 -4.62
CA TYR A 147 11.50 19.64 -4.45
C TYR A 147 11.29 19.22 -2.99
N GLY A 148 11.96 19.88 -2.03
CA GLY A 148 11.82 19.54 -0.60
C GLY A 148 10.39 19.74 -0.09
N ASN A 149 9.77 20.86 -0.43
CA ASN A 149 8.37 21.12 -0.09
C ASN A 149 7.42 20.14 -0.79
N TYR A 150 7.70 19.82 -2.05
CA TYR A 150 6.95 18.82 -2.80
C TYR A 150 6.95 17.45 -2.11
N VAL A 151 8.12 16.96 -1.71
CA VAL A 151 8.26 15.68 -0.99
C VAL A 151 7.44 15.68 0.30
N LEU A 152 7.52 16.76 1.08
CA LEU A 152 6.78 16.89 2.34
C LEU A 152 5.25 16.93 2.16
N GLN A 153 4.77 17.33 0.97
CA GLN A 153 3.34 17.37 0.66
C GLN A 153 2.83 16.05 0.08
N VAL A 154 3.58 15.45 -0.85
CA VAL A 154 3.13 14.26 -1.60
C VAL A 154 3.40 12.96 -0.86
N PHE A 155 4.60 12.79 -0.29
CA PHE A 155 4.98 11.53 0.35
C PHE A 155 4.03 11.11 1.48
N PRO A 156 3.61 11.99 2.41
CA PRO A 156 2.67 11.61 3.45
C PRO A 156 1.29 11.21 2.92
N VAL A 157 0.85 11.83 1.82
CA VAL A 157 -0.45 11.51 1.19
C VAL A 157 -0.40 10.14 0.54
N LEU A 158 0.65 9.84 -0.26
CA LEU A 158 0.85 8.52 -0.85
C LEU A 158 0.97 7.43 0.22
N LEU A 159 1.70 7.71 1.29
CA LEU A 159 1.82 6.81 2.43
C LEU A 159 0.47 6.55 3.09
N LEU A 160 -0.30 7.60 3.40
CA LEU A 160 -1.62 7.47 4.04
C LEU A 160 -2.61 6.72 3.16
N LEU A 161 -2.66 7.00 1.86
CA LEU A 161 -3.50 6.27 0.91
C LEU A 161 -3.15 4.77 0.93
N THR A 162 -1.87 4.44 0.87
CA THR A 162 -1.37 3.05 0.90
C THR A 162 -1.76 2.36 2.21
N LEU A 163 -1.58 3.02 3.36
CA LEU A 163 -1.96 2.50 4.68
C LEU A 163 -3.48 2.32 4.80
N GLY A 164 -4.25 3.28 4.28
CA GLY A 164 -5.70 3.23 4.19
C GLY A 164 -6.17 2.01 3.42
N THR A 165 -5.64 1.79 2.21
CA THR A 165 -5.99 0.62 1.41
C THR A 165 -5.63 -0.70 2.10
N LEU A 166 -4.44 -0.79 2.71
CA LEU A 166 -3.94 -2.04 3.32
C LEU A 166 -4.62 -2.41 4.64
N SER A 167 -5.35 -1.49 5.26
CA SER A 167 -6.22 -1.80 6.39
C SER A 167 -7.35 -2.79 6.02
N VAL A 168 -7.79 -2.80 4.76
CA VAL A 168 -8.86 -3.68 4.27
C VAL A 168 -8.42 -5.15 4.20
N PRO A 169 -7.28 -5.52 3.57
CA PRO A 169 -6.73 -6.88 3.65
C PRO A 169 -6.54 -7.40 5.08
N VAL A 170 -6.12 -6.54 6.02
CA VAL A 170 -6.03 -6.91 7.44
C VAL A 170 -7.41 -7.30 7.97
N ALA A 171 -8.42 -6.45 7.76
CA ALA A 171 -9.79 -6.73 8.18
C ALA A 171 -10.33 -8.02 7.53
N LEU A 172 -10.18 -8.19 6.21
CA LEU A 172 -10.59 -9.39 5.47
C LEU A 172 -9.94 -10.66 6.02
N THR A 173 -8.69 -10.57 6.47
CA THR A 173 -8.00 -11.73 7.05
C THR A 173 -8.62 -12.16 8.38
N PHE A 174 -9.02 -11.21 9.22
CA PHE A 174 -9.74 -11.50 10.45
C PHE A 174 -11.18 -12.00 10.21
N VAL A 175 -11.83 -11.54 9.15
CA VAL A 175 -13.18 -11.98 8.77
C VAL A 175 -13.17 -13.42 8.25
N THR A 176 -12.29 -13.72 7.30
CA THR A 176 -12.27 -15.03 6.63
C THR A 176 -11.54 -16.11 7.42
N ARG A 177 -10.58 -15.71 8.28
CA ARG A 177 -9.77 -16.62 9.11
C ARG A 177 -9.04 -17.70 8.30
N SER A 178 -8.73 -17.39 7.05
CA SER A 178 -8.05 -18.30 6.14
C SER A 178 -7.14 -17.52 5.20
N THR A 179 -5.85 -17.84 5.20
CA THR A 179 -4.84 -17.19 4.36
C THR A 179 -5.26 -17.15 2.88
N SER A 180 -5.70 -18.27 2.32
CA SER A 180 -6.01 -18.38 0.89
C SER A 180 -7.25 -17.57 0.50
N VAL A 181 -8.31 -17.65 1.30
CA VAL A 181 -9.55 -16.89 1.05
C VAL A 181 -9.33 -15.40 1.24
N SER A 182 -8.55 -15.01 2.27
CA SER A 182 -8.15 -13.62 2.50
C SER A 182 -7.40 -13.04 1.32
N LEU A 183 -6.45 -13.80 0.78
CA LEU A 183 -5.61 -13.38 -0.33
C LEU A 183 -6.46 -13.18 -1.59
N LEU A 184 -7.32 -14.16 -1.92
CA LEU A 184 -8.24 -14.06 -3.05
C LEU A 184 -9.15 -12.83 -2.94
N LEU A 185 -9.80 -12.62 -1.79
CA LEU A 185 -10.69 -11.47 -1.59
C LEU A 185 -9.94 -10.14 -1.57
N SER A 186 -8.72 -10.09 -1.01
CA SER A 186 -7.91 -8.88 -0.99
C SER A 186 -7.46 -8.49 -2.40
N PHE A 187 -7.10 -9.47 -3.24
CA PHE A 187 -6.71 -9.24 -4.62
C PHE A 187 -7.92 -8.80 -5.46
N LEU A 188 -9.06 -9.47 -5.30
CA LEU A 188 -10.31 -9.06 -5.94
C LEU A 188 -10.74 -7.66 -5.50
N TYR A 189 -10.55 -7.30 -4.24
CA TYR A 189 -10.80 -5.95 -3.73
C TYR A 189 -9.90 -4.93 -4.44
N ILE A 190 -8.57 -5.09 -4.39
CA ILE A 190 -7.61 -4.15 -4.99
C ILE A 190 -7.80 -4.02 -6.50
N MET A 191 -8.00 -5.14 -7.20
CA MET A 191 -8.23 -5.12 -8.65
C MET A 191 -9.61 -4.60 -9.00
N GLY A 192 -10.63 -4.94 -8.22
CA GLY A 192 -12.01 -4.49 -8.42
C GLY A 192 -12.16 -2.99 -8.20
N THR A 193 -11.50 -2.43 -7.18
CA THR A 193 -11.51 -0.99 -6.92
C THR A 193 -10.80 -0.19 -8.00
N ALA A 194 -9.83 -0.78 -8.72
CA ALA A 194 -9.25 -0.15 -9.91
C ALA A 194 -10.31 0.14 -10.99
N PHE A 195 -11.32 -0.70 -11.16
CA PHE A 195 -12.37 -0.47 -12.17
C PHE A 195 -13.48 0.49 -11.72
N VAL A 196 -13.50 0.90 -10.45
CA VAL A 196 -14.58 1.74 -9.88
C VAL A 196 -14.79 3.02 -10.69
N PRO A 197 -13.77 3.83 -11.02
CA PRO A 197 -14.00 5.06 -11.77
C PRO A 197 -14.66 4.81 -13.14
N GLY A 198 -14.23 3.78 -13.86
CA GLY A 198 -14.78 3.44 -15.18
C GLY A 198 -16.23 2.96 -15.16
N VAL A 199 -16.68 2.38 -14.03
CA VAL A 199 -18.06 1.92 -13.84
C VAL A 199 -18.95 3.04 -13.32
N PHE A 200 -18.54 3.68 -12.22
CA PHE A 200 -19.37 4.66 -11.51
C PHE A 200 -19.48 6.01 -12.24
N ALA A 201 -18.50 6.39 -13.06
CA ALA A 201 -18.60 7.58 -13.92
C ALA A 201 -19.74 7.50 -14.95
N LYS A 202 -20.20 6.28 -15.29
CA LYS A 202 -21.27 6.06 -16.27
C LYS A 202 -22.66 6.06 -15.64
N ILE A 203 -22.75 6.04 -14.31
CA ILE A 203 -24.02 5.91 -13.58
C ILE A 203 -24.35 7.24 -12.91
N LYS A 204 -25.36 7.94 -13.44
CA LYS A 204 -25.84 9.21 -12.88
C LYS A 204 -26.17 9.07 -11.40
N GLY A 205 -25.62 9.97 -10.58
CA GLY A 205 -25.85 10.02 -9.14
C GLY A 205 -24.92 9.17 -8.29
N LEU A 206 -24.06 8.31 -8.88
CA LEU A 206 -23.05 7.55 -8.14
C LEU A 206 -21.61 8.00 -8.40
N GLU A 207 -21.42 9.03 -9.21
CA GLU A 207 -20.10 9.60 -9.57
C GLU A 207 -19.28 9.97 -8.32
N PHE A 208 -19.94 10.48 -7.27
CA PHE A 208 -19.27 10.87 -6.02
C PHE A 208 -18.61 9.69 -5.30
N LEU A 209 -19.07 8.45 -5.50
CA LEU A 209 -18.52 7.26 -4.82
C LEU A 209 -17.09 6.97 -5.26
N MET A 210 -16.71 7.37 -6.49
CA MET A 210 -15.36 7.13 -7.02
C MET A 210 -14.29 7.71 -6.10
N GLU A 211 -14.57 8.88 -5.53
CA GLU A 211 -13.65 9.64 -4.69
C GLU A 211 -13.54 9.08 -3.26
N TRP A 212 -14.40 8.14 -2.89
CA TRP A 212 -14.38 7.48 -1.58
C TRP A 212 -13.55 6.19 -1.54
N PHE A 213 -12.90 5.82 -2.66
CA PHE A 213 -11.94 4.72 -2.71
C PHE A 213 -10.52 5.26 -2.74
N THR A 214 -9.69 4.80 -1.80
CA THR A 214 -8.27 5.18 -1.73
C THR A 214 -7.50 4.82 -3.00
N GLU A 215 -7.88 3.74 -3.65
CA GLU A 215 -7.26 3.21 -4.86
C GLU A 215 -7.55 4.08 -6.07
N THR A 216 -8.72 4.71 -6.14
CA THR A 216 -9.01 5.70 -7.19
C THR A 216 -7.98 6.81 -7.16
N TRP A 217 -7.66 7.33 -5.96
CA TRP A 217 -6.65 8.36 -5.80
C TRP A 217 -5.24 7.86 -6.18
N LEU A 218 -4.86 6.67 -5.71
CA LEU A 218 -3.53 6.09 -6.01
C LEU A 218 -3.30 5.75 -7.49
N MET A 219 -4.34 5.38 -8.23
CA MET A 219 -4.20 4.86 -9.59
C MET A 219 -4.53 5.88 -10.68
N TYR A 220 -5.31 6.92 -10.37
CA TYR A 220 -5.85 7.85 -11.38
C TYR A 220 -5.51 9.33 -11.12
N THR A 221 -4.74 9.62 -10.07
CA THR A 221 -4.33 11.00 -9.77
C THR A 221 -2.88 11.19 -10.17
N ASP A 222 -2.61 12.22 -10.96
CA ASP A 222 -1.25 12.63 -11.31
C ASP A 222 -0.66 13.50 -10.18
N PHE A 223 0.24 12.92 -9.38
CA PHE A 223 0.90 13.64 -8.29
C PHE A 223 2.08 14.50 -8.75
N ALA A 224 2.40 14.53 -10.05
CA ALA A 224 3.37 15.50 -10.60
C ALA A 224 2.74 16.89 -10.80
N GLN A 225 1.41 16.98 -10.86
CA GLN A 225 0.71 18.25 -11.07
C GLN A 225 0.50 19.03 -9.76
N GLN A 226 0.85 20.32 -9.78
CA GLN A 226 0.66 21.21 -8.63
C GLN A 226 -0.82 21.39 -8.23
N ALA A 227 -1.75 21.25 -9.18
CA ALA A 227 -3.19 21.29 -8.91
C ALA A 227 -3.65 20.20 -7.93
N THR A 228 -2.97 19.06 -7.91
CA THR A 228 -3.25 17.91 -7.06
C THR A 228 -3.09 18.22 -5.57
N TYR A 229 -2.24 19.19 -5.20
CA TYR A 229 -2.04 19.57 -3.80
C TYR A 229 -3.31 20.11 -3.14
N SER A 230 -4.19 20.75 -3.91
CA SER A 230 -5.47 21.26 -3.40
C SER A 230 -6.40 20.14 -2.93
N GLN A 231 -6.21 18.92 -3.43
CA GLN A 231 -7.05 17.75 -3.14
C GLN A 231 -6.47 16.88 -2.00
N ALA A 232 -5.25 17.17 -1.53
CA ALA A 232 -4.60 16.45 -0.45
C ALA A 232 -5.46 16.31 0.83
N PRO A 233 -6.20 17.34 1.31
CA PRO A 233 -7.07 17.19 2.48
C PRO A 233 -8.14 16.11 2.29
N LYS A 234 -8.68 15.97 1.08
CA LYS A 234 -9.70 14.99 0.74
C LYS A 234 -9.11 13.57 0.70
N MET A 235 -7.93 13.42 0.08
CA MET A 235 -7.22 12.13 0.07
C MET A 235 -6.87 11.65 1.48
N ILE A 236 -6.43 12.56 2.35
CA ILE A 236 -6.14 12.28 3.76
C ILE A 236 -7.42 11.82 4.47
N LEU A 237 -8.53 12.55 4.29
CA LEU A 237 -9.81 12.20 4.89
C LEU A 237 -10.26 10.80 4.46
N VAL A 238 -10.25 10.51 3.16
CA VAL A 238 -10.66 9.22 2.61
C VAL A 238 -9.77 8.09 3.15
N SER A 239 -8.46 8.31 3.22
CA SER A 239 -7.51 7.34 3.79
C SER A 239 -7.81 7.01 5.26
N LEU A 240 -8.07 8.05 6.07
CA LEU A 240 -8.40 7.88 7.49
C LEU A 240 -9.75 7.20 7.67
N VAL A 241 -10.76 7.57 6.88
CA VAL A 241 -12.08 6.93 6.93
C VAL A 241 -11.96 5.45 6.55
N THR A 242 -11.27 5.12 5.46
CA THR A 242 -11.05 3.71 5.06
C THR A 242 -10.34 2.93 6.16
N LEU A 243 -9.27 3.50 6.75
CA LEU A 243 -8.53 2.87 7.84
C LEU A 243 -9.41 2.61 9.06
N VAL A 244 -10.17 3.61 9.50
CA VAL A 244 -11.02 3.51 10.69
C VAL A 244 -12.18 2.54 10.46
N VAL A 245 -12.88 2.65 9.33
CA VAL A 245 -14.06 1.83 9.02
C VAL A 245 -13.66 0.37 8.83
N SER A 246 -12.63 0.09 8.03
CA SER A 246 -12.16 -1.30 7.82
C SER A 246 -11.68 -1.92 9.13
N SER A 247 -10.93 -1.16 9.94
CA SER A 247 -10.41 -1.64 11.21
C SER A 247 -11.52 -1.88 12.23
N ALA A 248 -12.51 -1.00 12.29
CA ALA A 248 -13.67 -1.16 13.15
C ALA A 248 -14.49 -2.39 12.76
N LEU A 249 -14.73 -2.61 11.46
CA LEU A 249 -15.47 -3.78 10.96
C LEU A 249 -14.72 -5.08 11.24
N GLY A 250 -13.42 -5.15 10.91
CA GLY A 250 -12.59 -6.32 11.17
C GLY A 250 -12.53 -6.66 12.66
N MET A 251 -12.38 -5.64 13.50
CA MET A 251 -12.34 -5.76 14.96
C MET A 251 -13.69 -6.22 15.55
N PHE A 252 -14.80 -5.63 15.10
CA PHE A 252 -16.15 -5.99 15.55
C PHE A 252 -16.49 -7.45 15.23
N ILE A 253 -16.17 -7.88 14.00
CA ILE A 253 -16.37 -9.28 13.59
C ILE A 253 -15.48 -10.20 14.43
N PHE A 254 -14.21 -9.85 14.62
CA PHE A 254 -13.28 -10.65 15.43
C PHE A 254 -13.73 -10.79 16.90
N GLN A 255 -14.32 -9.75 17.49
CA GLN A 255 -14.86 -9.85 18.86
C GLN A 255 -15.99 -10.88 18.98
N LYS A 256 -16.90 -10.93 18.01
CA LYS A 256 -18.04 -11.86 18.00
C LYS A 256 -17.69 -13.26 17.51
N SER A 257 -16.47 -13.45 17.04
CA SER A 257 -16.02 -14.69 16.42
C SER A 257 -15.71 -15.76 17.45
N ASP A 258 -16.31 -16.95 17.30
CA ASP A 258 -15.83 -18.14 18.00
C ASP A 258 -14.50 -18.59 17.43
N ILE A 259 -13.53 -18.82 18.32
CA ILE A 259 -12.14 -19.10 17.92
C ILE A 259 -11.91 -20.61 17.69
N LYS A 260 -12.92 -21.45 17.91
CA LYS A 260 -12.96 -22.91 17.70
C LYS A 260 -11.70 -23.70 18.05
#